data_AF-A0A7Y8HMM9-F1
#
_entry.id   AF-A0A7Y8HMM9-F1
#
_cell.length_a   1.000
_cell.length_b   1.000
_cell.length_c   1.000
_cell.angle_alpha   90.00
_cell.angle_beta   90.00
_cell.angle_gamma   90.00
#
_symmetry.space_group_name_H-M   'P 1'
#
loop_
_entity.id
_entity.type
_entity.pdbx_description
1 polymer ?
#
loop_
_entity_poly.entity_id
_entity_poly.type
_entity_poly.pdbx_seq_one_letter_code
_entity_poly.pdbx_strand_id
1 'polypeptide(L)'
;MAEHQVEPHVFIILGATGDLTRRKLLPALYHLRDQGILESRNTLIVGAAKPEMGEEEFRRWAIEGLQQAGWPNESELRVWCEECLYYQPLHEGGMQDYGALAMYLRRLEHAHNMPENRVFYLALPPDVVPIAMERLDQV
;
A
#
# COMPACT_ATOMS: atom_id res chain seq x y z
N MET A 1 -23.73 -20.03 -5.78
CA MET A 1 -22.27 -20.07 -5.92
C MET A 1 -21.76 -19.04 -4.93
N ALA A 2 -21.02 -19.44 -3.89
CA ALA A 2 -20.51 -18.48 -2.93
C ALA A 2 -19.49 -17.59 -3.66
N GLU A 3 -19.86 -16.33 -3.87
CA GLU A 3 -18.93 -15.29 -4.33
C GLU A 3 -17.71 -15.34 -3.41
N HIS A 4 -16.51 -15.53 -3.97
CA HIS A 4 -15.27 -15.46 -3.21
C HIS A 4 -15.03 -13.98 -2.86
N GLN A 5 -15.69 -13.53 -1.80
CA GLN A 5 -15.45 -12.22 -1.23
C GLN A 5 -14.02 -12.19 -0.68
N VAL A 6 -13.22 -11.22 -1.11
CA VAL A 6 -11.85 -11.05 -0.61
C VAL A 6 -11.91 -10.74 0.87
N GLU A 7 -11.19 -11.52 1.68
CA GLU A 7 -11.11 -11.28 3.12
C GLU A 7 -10.48 -9.91 3.41
N PRO A 8 -10.94 -9.19 4.44
CA PRO A 8 -10.35 -7.92 4.79
C PRO A 8 -8.86 -8.07 5.07
N HIS A 9 -8.03 -7.21 4.46
CA HIS A 9 -6.58 -7.26 4.63
C HIS A 9 -5.91 -5.90 4.41
N VAL A 10 -4.68 -5.78 4.89
CA VAL A 10 -3.78 -4.68 4.57
C VAL A 10 -2.76 -5.16 3.54
N PHE A 11 -2.66 -4.47 2.41
CA PHE A 11 -1.69 -4.72 1.35
C PHE A 11 -0.50 -3.76 1.50
N ILE A 12 0.63 -4.27 1.95
CA ILE A 12 1.83 -3.49 2.26
C ILE A 12 2.80 -3.57 1.07
N ILE A 13 3.21 -2.42 0.55
CA ILE A 13 4.15 -2.32 -0.57
C ILE A 13 5.49 -1.82 -0.02
N LEU A 14 6.48 -2.72 0.12
CA LEU A 14 7.85 -2.30 0.39
C LEU A 14 8.51 -1.80 -0.89
N GLY A 15 9.12 -0.62 -0.86
CA GLY A 15 9.59 0.05 -2.08
C GLY A 15 8.48 0.78 -2.85
N ALA A 16 7.47 1.27 -2.13
CA ALA A 16 6.26 1.87 -2.69
C ALA A 16 6.49 3.04 -3.65
N THR A 17 7.59 3.79 -3.54
CA THR A 17 7.87 4.95 -4.41
C THR A 17 8.53 4.57 -5.75
N GLY A 18 8.75 3.27 -6.01
CA GLY A 18 9.38 2.76 -7.22
C GLY A 18 8.48 2.77 -8.46
N ASP A 19 9.13 2.67 -9.63
CA ASP A 19 8.47 2.66 -10.96
C ASP A 19 7.46 1.52 -11.13
N LEU A 20 7.79 0.32 -10.61
CA LEU A 20 6.89 -0.84 -10.64
C LEU A 20 5.56 -0.53 -9.92
N THR A 21 5.64 0.09 -8.75
CA THR A 21 4.46 0.44 -7.97
C THR A 21 3.57 1.42 -8.72
N ARG A 22 4.18 2.48 -9.27
CA ARG A 22 3.47 3.53 -10.02
C ARG A 22 2.78 2.99 -11.27
N ARG A 23 3.50 2.20 -12.08
CA ARG A 23 3.09 1.85 -13.44
C ARG A 23 2.29 0.56 -13.53
N LYS A 24 2.37 -0.31 -12.51
CA LYS A 24 1.76 -1.64 -12.55
C LYS A 24 0.93 -1.93 -11.31
N LEU A 25 1.51 -1.81 -10.12
CA LEU A 25 0.86 -2.31 -8.91
C LEU A 25 -0.36 -1.49 -8.51
N LEU A 26 -0.22 -0.16 -8.39
CA LEU A 26 -1.35 0.71 -8.07
C LEU A 26 -2.43 0.67 -9.17
N PRO A 27 -2.10 0.72 -10.49
CA PRO A 27 -3.08 0.50 -11.54
C PRO A 27 -3.81 -0.84 -11.46
N ALA A 28 -3.13 -1.93 -11.10
CA ALA A 28 -3.75 -3.24 -10.94
C ALA A 28 -4.70 -3.28 -9.73
N LEU A 29 -4.29 -2.72 -8.59
CA LEU A 29 -5.13 -2.64 -7.38
C LEU A 29 -6.37 -1.77 -7.64
N TYR A 30 -6.21 -0.63 -8.30
CA TYR A 30 -7.34 0.23 -8.69
C TYR A 30 -8.27 -0.47 -9.68
N HIS A 31 -7.73 -1.22 -10.66
CA HIS A 31 -8.55 -1.98 -11.60
C HIS A 31 -9.39 -3.06 -10.90
N LEU A 32 -8.82 -3.76 -9.90
CA LEU A 32 -9.58 -4.72 -9.09
C LEU A 32 -10.68 -4.03 -8.27
N ARG A 33 -10.44 -2.79 -7.81
CA ARG A 33 -11.47 -1.97 -7.17
C ARG A 33 -12.59 -1.58 -8.14
N ASP A 34 -12.23 -1.15 -9.35
CA ASP A 34 -13.20 -0.79 -10.41
C ASP A 34 -14.09 -1.97 -10.80
N GLN A 35 -13.54 -3.19 -10.77
CA GLN A 35 -14.30 -4.43 -10.97
C GLN A 35 -15.16 -4.87 -9.77
N GLY A 36 -15.11 -4.14 -8.64
CA GLY A 36 -15.81 -4.50 -7.40
C GLY A 36 -15.22 -5.72 -6.68
N ILE A 37 -14.01 -6.15 -7.05
CA ILE A 37 -13.31 -7.28 -6.40
C ILE A 37 -12.67 -6.82 -5.09
N LEU A 38 -12.04 -5.63 -5.12
CA LEU A 38 -11.54 -4.95 -3.93
C LEU A 38 -12.49 -3.81 -3.57
N GLU A 39 -12.77 -3.65 -2.28
CA GLU A 39 -13.58 -2.56 -1.77
C GLU A 39 -12.75 -1.77 -0.76
N SER A 40 -12.79 -0.43 -0.81
CA SER A 40 -11.99 0.42 0.10
C SER A 40 -12.24 0.12 1.58
N ARG A 41 -13.44 -0.38 1.92
CA ARG A 41 -13.81 -0.79 3.29
C ARG A 41 -13.15 -2.10 3.76
N ASN A 42 -12.68 -2.93 2.83
CA ASN A 42 -12.12 -4.26 3.10
C ASN A 42 -10.64 -4.37 2.67
N THR A 43 -10.06 -3.35 2.05
CA THR A 43 -8.66 -3.41 1.62
C THR A 43 -8.01 -2.07 1.84
N LEU A 44 -7.02 -2.04 2.73
CA LEU A 44 -6.15 -0.89 2.90
C LEU A 44 -4.82 -1.14 2.21
N ILE A 45 -4.21 -0.11 1.65
CA ILE A 45 -2.93 -0.18 0.95
C ILE A 45 -1.95 0.73 1.68
N VAL A 46 -0.85 0.17 2.14
CA VAL A 46 0.20 0.90 2.87
C VAL A 46 1.47 0.88 2.03
N GLY A 47 1.87 2.04 1.52
CA GLY A 47 3.19 2.21 0.94
C GLY A 47 4.25 2.39 2.02
N ALA A 48 5.35 1.66 1.93
CA ALA A 48 6.50 1.85 2.81
C ALA A 48 7.79 1.95 1.99
N ALA A 49 8.42 3.11 2.04
CA ALA A 49 9.65 3.40 1.30
C ALA A 49 10.44 4.53 1.99
N LYS A 50 11.56 4.92 1.39
CA LYS A 50 12.42 6.00 1.91
C LYS A 50 11.63 7.31 2.10
N PRO A 51 12.04 8.18 3.03
CA PRO A 51 11.34 9.43 3.36
C PRO A 51 11.56 10.51 2.29
N GLU A 52 11.22 10.20 1.04
CA GLU A 52 11.26 11.13 -0.09
C GLU A 52 9.94 11.90 -0.24
N MET A 53 8.85 11.40 0.38
CA MET A 53 7.53 12.02 0.34
C MET A 53 6.71 11.72 1.60
N GLY A 54 5.78 12.63 1.93
CA GLY A 54 4.73 12.40 2.92
C GLY A 54 3.50 11.67 2.35
N GLU A 55 2.52 11.34 3.21
CA GLU A 55 1.31 10.60 2.79
C GLU A 55 0.50 11.37 1.73
N GLU A 56 0.29 12.67 1.88
CA GLU A 56 -0.42 13.48 0.89
C GLU A 56 0.30 13.53 -0.46
N GLU A 57 1.64 13.62 -0.43
CA GLU A 57 2.47 13.58 -1.63
C GLU A 57 2.42 12.21 -2.31
N PHE A 58 2.42 11.13 -1.52
CA PHE A 58 2.26 9.78 -2.03
C PHE A 58 0.90 9.60 -2.72
N ARG A 59 -0.18 10.15 -2.16
CA ARG A 59 -1.51 10.14 -2.81
C ARG A 59 -1.50 10.94 -4.12
N ARG A 60 -0.91 12.13 -4.16
CA ARG A 60 -0.77 12.91 -5.42
C ARG A 60 0.01 12.12 -6.47
N TRP A 61 1.14 11.53 -6.07
CA TRP A 61 1.98 10.71 -6.93
C TRP A 61 1.24 9.47 -7.48
N ALA A 62 0.42 8.82 -6.64
CA ALA A 62 -0.42 7.70 -7.03
C ALA A 62 -1.50 8.11 -8.03
N ILE A 63 -2.21 9.23 -7.78
CA ILE A 63 -3.23 9.78 -8.68
C ILE A 63 -2.63 10.06 -10.06
N GLU A 64 -1.48 10.72 -10.14
CA GLU A 64 -0.79 10.96 -11.41
C GLU A 64 -0.43 9.66 -12.13
N GLY A 65 0.04 8.65 -11.38
CA GLY A 65 0.35 7.32 -11.95
C GLY A 65 -0.89 6.63 -12.53
N LEU A 66 -2.03 6.71 -11.84
CA LEU A 66 -3.30 6.13 -12.27
C LEU A 66 -3.86 6.85 -13.51
N GLN A 67 -3.74 8.19 -13.57
CA GLN A 67 -4.09 8.98 -14.75
C GLN A 67 -3.25 8.57 -15.97
N GLN A 68 -1.94 8.41 -15.80
CA GLN A 68 -1.05 7.91 -16.86
C GLN A 68 -1.38 6.48 -17.29
N ALA A 69 -1.94 5.67 -16.39
CA ALA A 69 -2.40 4.32 -16.68
C ALA A 69 -3.77 4.24 -17.37
N GLY A 70 -4.44 5.38 -17.57
CA GLY A 70 -5.69 5.47 -18.33
C GLY A 70 -6.95 5.73 -17.51
N TRP A 71 -6.84 6.09 -16.22
CA TRP A 71 -7.98 6.44 -15.37
C TRP A 71 -8.13 7.97 -15.24
N PRO A 72 -9.03 8.61 -16.00
CA PRO A 72 -9.02 10.07 -16.13
C PRO A 72 -9.72 10.84 -15.00
N ASN A 73 -10.57 10.17 -14.20
CA ASN A 73 -11.43 10.83 -13.22
C ASN A 73 -10.69 11.15 -11.91
N GLU A 74 -10.05 12.33 -11.83
CA GLU A 74 -9.26 12.72 -10.66
C GLU A 74 -10.06 12.70 -9.34
N SER A 75 -11.31 13.18 -9.35
CA SER A 75 -12.13 13.23 -8.13
C SER A 75 -12.38 11.83 -7.56
N GLU A 76 -12.62 10.86 -8.42
CA GLU A 76 -12.80 9.46 -8.01
C GLU A 76 -11.49 8.84 -7.51
N LEU A 77 -10.37 9.10 -8.19
CA LEU A 77 -9.05 8.64 -7.75
C LEU A 77 -8.67 9.21 -6.39
N ARG A 78 -9.01 10.49 -6.15
CA ARG A 78 -8.78 11.18 -4.88
C ARG A 78 -9.56 10.53 -3.75
N VAL A 79 -10.86 10.27 -3.94
CA VAL A 79 -11.70 9.56 -2.96
C VAL A 79 -11.10 8.20 -2.65
N TRP A 80 -10.76 7.41 -3.66
CA TRP A 80 -10.14 6.09 -3.45
C TRP A 80 -8.83 6.18 -2.64
N CYS A 81 -7.94 7.11 -3.00
CA CYS A 81 -6.69 7.31 -2.28
C CYS A 81 -6.91 7.74 -0.82
N GLU A 82 -7.88 8.61 -0.56
CA GLU A 82 -8.22 9.09 0.78
C GLU A 82 -8.83 7.98 1.65
N GLU A 83 -9.60 7.08 1.05
CA GLU A 83 -10.27 5.98 1.76
C GLU A 83 -9.33 4.83 2.13
N CYS A 84 -8.37 4.49 1.26
CA CYS A 84 -7.60 3.26 1.44
C CYS A 84 -6.09 3.37 1.20
N LEU A 85 -5.54 4.50 0.75
CA LEU A 85 -4.11 4.62 0.47
C LEU A 85 -3.37 5.41 1.57
N TYR A 86 -2.40 4.74 2.16
CA TYR A 86 -1.63 5.19 3.31
C TYR A 86 -0.13 5.09 3.05
N TYR A 87 0.67 5.82 3.83
CA TYR A 87 2.12 5.81 3.66
C TYR A 87 2.87 5.86 5.00
N GLN A 88 3.87 5.00 5.15
CA GLN A 88 4.78 4.99 6.29
C GLN A 88 6.23 5.06 5.80
N PRO A 89 6.96 6.16 6.08
CA PRO A 89 8.37 6.26 5.74
C PRO A 89 9.23 5.23 6.49
N LEU A 90 10.21 4.67 5.78
CA LEU A 90 11.29 3.82 6.27
C LEU A 90 12.60 4.59 6.09
N HIS A 91 13.09 5.26 7.14
CA HIS A 91 14.19 6.23 7.07
C HIS A 91 15.50 5.58 6.62
N GLU A 92 16.18 4.91 7.54
CA GLU A 92 17.42 4.17 7.25
C GLU A 92 17.12 2.74 6.79
N GLY A 93 15.83 2.37 6.78
CA GLY A 93 15.35 1.02 6.51
C GLY A 93 15.73 0.03 7.61
N GLY A 94 16.20 0.49 8.77
CA GLY A 94 16.73 -0.35 9.85
C GLY A 94 15.64 -1.01 10.69
N MET A 95 16.04 -1.78 11.71
CA MET A 95 15.08 -2.47 12.60
C MET A 95 14.08 -1.51 13.27
N GLN A 96 14.51 -0.29 13.61
CA GLN A 96 13.64 0.72 14.19
C GLN A 96 12.52 1.15 13.24
N ASP A 97 12.80 1.26 11.93
CA ASP A 97 11.81 1.61 10.93
C ASP A 97 10.75 0.52 10.77
N TYR A 98 11.14 -0.76 10.83
CA TYR A 98 10.21 -1.88 10.77
C TYR A 98 9.35 -1.97 12.04
N GLY A 99 9.92 -1.69 13.23
CA GLY A 99 9.13 -1.56 14.46
C GLY A 99 8.13 -0.40 14.39
N ALA A 100 8.51 0.73 13.80
CA ALA A 100 7.61 1.85 13.56
C ALA A 100 6.50 1.49 12.57
N LEU A 101 6.82 0.76 11.49
CA LEU A 101 5.84 0.22 10.55
C LEU A 101 4.86 -0.73 11.25
N ALA A 102 5.33 -1.63 12.11
CA ALA A 102 4.49 -2.53 12.89
C ALA A 102 3.47 -1.77 13.76
N MET A 103 3.94 -0.76 14.49
CA MET A 103 3.07 0.08 15.32
C MET A 103 2.07 0.87 14.47
N TYR A 104 2.50 1.39 13.32
CA TYR A 104 1.64 2.11 12.39
C TYR A 104 0.53 1.19 11.85
N LEU A 105 0.87 -0.01 11.39
CA LEU A 105 -0.07 -1.01 10.88
C LEU A 105 -1.11 -1.38 11.94
N ARG A 106 -0.69 -1.71 13.17
CA ARG A 106 -1.62 -2.05 14.27
C ARG A 106 -2.60 -0.92 14.57
N ARG A 107 -2.12 0.34 14.56
CA ARG A 107 -2.98 1.50 14.79
C ARG A 107 -3.98 1.68 13.64
N LEU A 108 -3.53 1.53 12.40
CA LEU A 108 -4.37 1.64 11.21
C LEU A 108 -5.43 0.53 11.19
N GLU A 109 -5.02 -0.70 11.45
CA GLU A 109 -5.89 -1.87 11.54
C GLU A 109 -6.97 -1.66 12.60
N HIS A 110 -6.59 -1.19 13.78
CA HIS A 110 -7.54 -0.87 14.84
C HIS A 110 -8.51 0.24 14.44
N ALA A 111 -8.01 1.34 13.85
CA ALA A 111 -8.83 2.47 13.44
C ALA A 111 -9.87 2.11 12.37
N HIS A 112 -9.55 1.13 11.51
CA HIS A 112 -10.41 0.68 10.43
C HIS A 112 -11.14 -0.64 10.72
N ASN A 113 -11.01 -1.20 11.93
CA ASN A 113 -11.53 -2.52 12.31
C ASN A 113 -11.08 -3.65 11.35
N MET A 114 -9.84 -3.61 10.90
CA MET A 114 -9.24 -4.63 10.05
C MET A 114 -8.67 -5.78 10.90
N PRO A 115 -8.77 -7.04 10.42
CA PRO A 115 -8.04 -8.14 11.02
C PRO A 115 -6.53 -7.99 10.74
N GLU A 116 -5.69 -8.71 11.48
CA GLU A 116 -4.25 -8.82 11.24
C GLU A 116 -3.93 -9.72 10.02
N ASN A 117 -4.67 -9.55 8.92
CA ASN A 117 -4.44 -10.20 7.65
C ASN A 117 -3.61 -9.26 6.76
N ARG A 118 -2.35 -9.60 6.53
CA ARG A 118 -1.37 -8.72 5.88
C ARG A 118 -0.75 -9.41 4.67
N VAL A 119 -0.72 -8.69 3.55
CA VAL A 119 -0.05 -9.12 2.32
C VAL A 119 1.14 -8.21 2.08
N PHE A 120 2.36 -8.77 2.08
CA PHE A 120 3.57 -8.01 1.79
C PHE A 120 4.00 -8.19 0.33
N TYR A 121 4.02 -7.09 -0.41
CA TYR A 121 4.57 -7.02 -1.76
C TYR A 121 5.96 -6.36 -1.72
N LEU A 122 6.99 -7.12 -2.10
CA LEU A 122 8.38 -6.68 -2.10
C LEU A 122 8.75 -6.05 -3.45
N ALA A 123 8.37 -4.78 -3.65
CA ALA A 123 8.78 -4.00 -4.82
C ALA A 123 10.20 -3.42 -4.64
N LEU A 124 11.14 -4.28 -4.27
CA LEU A 124 12.52 -3.96 -3.92
C LEU A 124 13.52 -4.56 -4.92
N PRO A 125 14.71 -3.96 -5.10
CA PRO A 125 15.80 -4.61 -5.83
C PRO A 125 16.17 -5.97 -5.21
N PRO A 126 16.60 -6.97 -5.99
CA PRO A 126 16.88 -8.31 -5.50
C PRO A 126 17.85 -8.36 -4.30
N ASP A 127 18.88 -7.52 -4.30
CA ASP A 127 19.89 -7.50 -3.23
C ASP A 127 19.35 -6.95 -1.89
N VAL A 128 18.24 -6.23 -1.92
CA VAL A 128 17.59 -5.65 -0.72
C VAL A 128 16.56 -6.61 -0.13
N VAL A 129 16.01 -7.52 -0.94
CA VAL A 129 14.94 -8.45 -0.52
C VAL A 129 15.32 -9.31 0.70
N PRO A 130 16.49 -9.97 0.76
CA PRO A 130 16.85 -10.79 1.92
C PRO A 130 16.87 -9.98 3.23
N ILE A 131 17.41 -8.77 3.16
CA ILE A 131 17.50 -7.85 4.30
C ILE A 131 16.11 -7.42 4.77
N ALA A 132 15.20 -7.12 3.83
CA ALA A 132 13.83 -6.77 4.17
C ALA A 132 13.08 -7.95 4.80
N MET A 133 13.28 -9.16 4.30
CA MET A 133 12.66 -10.38 4.83
C MET A 133 13.07 -10.65 6.28
N GLU A 134 14.37 -10.56 6.61
CA GLU A 134 14.85 -10.72 8.00
C GLU A 134 14.21 -9.71 8.97
N ARG A 135 13.86 -8.52 8.47
CA ARG A 135 13.27 -7.45 9.29
C ARG A 135 11.75 -7.55 9.42
N LEU A 136 11.07 -8.28 8.52
CA LEU A 136 9.63 -8.48 8.57
C LEU A 136 9.17 -9.28 9.79
N ASP A 137 10.05 -10.08 10.42
CA ASP A 137 9.75 -10.76 11.69
C ASP A 137 9.38 -9.79 12.83
N GLN A 138 9.66 -8.49 12.67
CA GLN A 138 9.34 -7.44 13.64
C GLN A 138 7.95 -6.81 13.42
N VAL A 139 7.25 -7.14 12.32
CA VAL A 139 6.04 -6.45 11.84
C VAL A 139 4.77 -7.27 12.10
#